data_AF-A0A2T3ME68-F1
#
_entry.id   AF-A0A2T3ME68-F1
#
_cell.length_a   1.000
_cell.length_b   1.000
_cell.length_c   1.000
_cell.angle_alpha   90.00
_cell.angle_beta   90.00
_cell.angle_gamma   90.00
#
_symmetry.space_group_name_H-M   'P 1'
#
loop_
_entity.id
_entity.type
_entity.pdbx_description
1 polymer ?
#
loop_
_entity_poly.entity_id
_entity_poly.type
_entity_poly.pdbx_seq_one_letter_code
_entity_poly.pdbx_strand_id
1 'polypeptide(L)'
;MSKLTLSRLLLIIGSIFFLGSMGLTLSHIGDPHYQTHSWYHFFREASSNLILLAMVYLIYFGSAAWRTPTSWKILCVIFAAFFLPYWIGAPFNDALNAPHFRAALTHILQAGLMYCSLLIAYSEFK
;
A
#
# COMPACT_ATOMS: atom_id res chain seq x y z
N MET A 1 12.59 19.97 9.21
CA MET A 1 12.45 18.57 8.72
C MET A 1 12.67 18.56 7.21
N SER A 2 13.48 17.65 6.67
CA SER A 2 13.69 17.57 5.21
C SER A 2 12.48 16.95 4.50
N LYS A 3 12.32 17.21 3.19
CA LYS A 3 11.26 16.59 2.37
C LYS A 3 11.37 15.06 2.39
N LEU A 4 12.59 14.53 2.32
CA LEU A 4 12.84 13.10 2.43
C LEU A 4 12.36 12.54 3.78
N THR A 5 12.65 13.21 4.90
CA THR A 5 12.16 12.76 6.21
C THR A 5 10.63 12.80 6.30
N LEU A 6 9.99 13.88 5.85
CA LEU A 6 8.53 13.96 5.82
C LEU A 6 7.92 12.84 4.98
N SER A 7 8.45 12.61 3.77
CA SER A 7 7.97 11.54 2.89
C SER A 7 8.11 10.17 3.55
N ARG A 8 9.24 9.87 4.19
CA ARG A 8 9.45 8.62 4.93
C ARG A 8 8.45 8.44 6.08
N LEU A 9 8.15 9.50 6.83
CA LEU A 9 7.16 9.45 7.90
C LEU A 9 5.76 9.14 7.36
N LEU A 10 5.34 9.81 6.28
CA LEU A 10 4.04 9.55 5.64
C LEU A 10 3.97 8.12 5.11
N LEU A 11 5.04 7.62 4.50
CA LEU A 11 5.13 6.23 4.05
C LEU A 11 4.99 5.25 5.22
N ILE A 12 5.70 5.49 6.33
CA ILE A 12 5.62 4.64 7.53
C ILE A 12 4.20 4.62 8.08
N ILE A 13 3.58 5.79 8.25
CA ILE A 13 2.22 5.88 8.81
C ILE A 13 1.22 5.17 7.88
N GLY A 14 1.28 5.42 6.57
CA GLY A 14 0.45 4.72 5.59
C GLY A 14 0.65 3.20 5.62
N SER A 15 1.90 2.76 5.78
CA SER A 15 2.24 1.34 5.88
C SER A 15 1.71 0.70 7.17
N ILE A 16 1.63 1.44 8.27
CA ILE A 16 1.00 0.95 9.52
C ILE A 16 -0.50 0.71 9.30
N PHE A 17 -1.20 1.64 8.63
CA PHE A 17 -2.61 1.43 8.26
C PHE A 17 -2.79 0.20 7.37
N PHE A 18 -1.92 0.03 6.37
CA PHE A 18 -1.91 -1.15 5.50
C PHE A 18 -1.74 -2.45 6.30
N LEU A 19 -0.67 -2.54 7.09
CA LEU A 19 -0.33 -3.75 7.83
C LEU A 19 -1.38 -4.07 8.90
N GLY A 20 -1.97 -3.05 9.53
CA GLY A 20 -3.09 -3.22 10.45
C GLY A 20 -4.33 -3.80 9.76
N SER A 21 -4.71 -3.23 8.60
CA SER A 21 -5.82 -3.75 7.80
C SER A 21 -5.57 -5.20 7.37
N MET A 22 -4.37 -5.50 6.89
CA MET A 22 -3.98 -6.86 6.50
C MET A 22 -3.99 -7.81 7.69
N GLY A 23 -3.53 -7.38 8.86
CA GLY A 23 -3.56 -8.17 10.10
C GLY A 23 -4.99 -8.59 10.49
N LEU A 24 -5.97 -7.71 10.31
CA LEU A 24 -7.38 -8.04 10.51
C LEU A 24 -7.86 -9.09 9.51
N THR A 25 -7.51 -8.95 8.22
CA THR A 25 -7.80 -9.97 7.20
C THR A 25 -7.22 -11.33 7.59
N LEU A 26 -5.95 -11.37 8.04
CA LEU A 26 -5.28 -12.57 8.49
C LEU A 26 -5.98 -13.21 9.70
N SER A 27 -6.52 -12.39 10.61
CA SER A 27 -7.22 -12.87 11.80
C SER A 27 -8.52 -13.62 11.49
N HIS A 28 -9.08 -13.44 10.29
CA HIS A 28 -10.27 -14.15 9.82
C HIS A 28 -9.94 -15.44 9.05
N ILE A 29 -8.67 -15.83 8.92
CA ILE A 29 -8.30 -17.11 8.30
C ILE A 29 -8.72 -18.25 9.24
N GLY A 30 -9.52 -19.17 8.71
CA GLY A 30 -10.07 -20.30 9.48
C GLY A 30 -11.48 -20.07 10.01
N ASP A 31 -12.02 -18.86 9.89
CA ASP A 31 -13.43 -18.60 10.13
C ASP A 31 -14.28 -19.08 8.92
N PRO A 32 -15.23 -20.02 9.10
CA PRO A 32 -16.10 -20.50 8.02
C PRO A 32 -16.89 -19.38 7.33
N HIS A 33 -17.21 -18.30 8.04
CA HIS A 33 -17.96 -17.17 7.48
C HIS A 33 -17.16 -16.38 6.44
N TYR A 34 -15.83 -16.34 6.57
CA TYR A 34 -14.95 -15.56 5.71
C TYR A 34 -14.02 -16.41 4.83
N GLN A 35 -14.19 -17.74 4.83
CA GLN A 35 -13.18 -18.68 4.34
C GLN A 35 -12.65 -18.34 2.93
N THR A 36 -13.52 -18.11 1.95
CA THR A 36 -13.09 -17.78 0.57
C THR A 36 -12.50 -16.37 0.46
N HIS A 37 -13.07 -15.40 1.20
CA HIS A 37 -12.66 -14.00 1.17
C HIS A 37 -11.28 -13.82 1.83
N SER A 38 -11.09 -14.32 3.05
CA SER A 38 -9.82 -14.21 3.79
C SER A 38 -8.65 -14.86 3.05
N TRP A 39 -8.85 -16.02 2.40
CA TRP A 39 -7.80 -16.67 1.61
C TRP A 39 -7.49 -15.92 0.31
N TYR A 40 -8.51 -15.41 -0.39
CA TYR A 40 -8.31 -14.55 -1.56
C TYR A 40 -7.47 -13.31 -1.19
N HIS A 41 -7.85 -12.59 -0.14
CA HIS A 41 -7.12 -11.43 0.33
C HIS A 41 -5.74 -11.81 0.90
N PHE A 42 -5.57 -12.98 1.52
CA PHE A 42 -4.24 -13.45 1.93
C PHE A 42 -3.29 -13.61 0.75
N PHE A 43 -3.66 -14.43 -0.24
CA PHE A 43 -2.77 -14.70 -1.36
C PHE A 43 -2.53 -13.45 -2.21
N ARG A 44 -3.55 -12.63 -2.44
CA ARG A 44 -3.39 -11.39 -3.21
C ARG A 44 -2.70 -10.29 -2.40
N GLU A 45 -3.19 -9.98 -1.21
CA GLU A 45 -2.77 -8.79 -0.48
C GLU A 45 -1.56 -9.05 0.43
N ALA A 46 -1.44 -10.23 1.04
CA ALA A 46 -0.26 -10.48 1.87
C ALA A 46 0.96 -10.79 1.00
N SER A 47 0.86 -11.72 0.04
CA SER A 47 2.06 -12.19 -0.66
C SER A 47 2.67 -11.14 -1.60
N SER A 48 1.90 -10.55 -2.52
CA SER A 48 2.46 -9.58 -3.47
C SER A 48 2.65 -8.20 -2.85
N ASN A 49 1.72 -7.72 -2.02
CA ASN A 49 1.83 -6.35 -1.52
C ASN A 49 2.92 -6.20 -0.45
N LEU A 50 3.24 -7.25 0.32
CA LEU A 50 4.40 -7.20 1.22
C LEU A 50 5.73 -7.09 0.44
N ILE A 51 5.86 -7.80 -0.68
CA ILE A 51 7.04 -7.70 -1.54
C ILE A 51 7.12 -6.29 -2.14
N LEU A 52 6.01 -5.77 -2.69
CA LEU A 52 5.94 -4.42 -3.23
C LEU A 52 6.29 -3.36 -2.16
N LEU A 53 5.79 -3.52 -0.94
CA LEU A 53 6.10 -2.64 0.18
C LEU A 53 7.59 -2.70 0.55
N ALA A 54 8.17 -3.89 0.59
CA ALA A 54 9.61 -4.06 0.84
C ALA A 54 10.45 -3.36 -0.24
N MET A 55 10.08 -3.48 -1.51
CA MET A 55 10.76 -2.77 -2.62
C MET A 55 10.68 -1.25 -2.46
N VAL A 56 9.53 -0.72 -2.04
CA VAL A 56 9.35 0.71 -1.78
C VAL A 56 10.27 1.16 -0.65
N TYR A 57 10.30 0.42 0.46
CA TYR A 57 11.18 0.71 1.59
C TYR A 57 12.66 0.65 1.22
N LEU A 58 13.04 -0.33 0.40
CA LEU A 58 14.40 -0.48 -0.09
C LEU A 58 14.86 0.77 -0.85
N ILE A 59 14.01 1.32 -1.71
CA ILE A 59 14.32 2.57 -2.46
C ILE A 59 14.31 3.80 -1.55
N TYR A 60 13.34 3.90 -0.64
CA TYR A 60 13.18 5.06 0.25
C TYR A 60 14.26 5.16 1.32
N PHE A 61 14.61 4.05 1.95
CA PHE A 61 15.50 4.00 3.12
C PHE A 61 16.90 3.48 2.78
N GLY A 62 17.07 2.85 1.62
CA GLY A 62 18.37 2.40 1.14
C GLY A 62 19.27 3.52 0.62
N SER A 63 20.26 3.11 -0.17
CA SER A 63 21.30 3.99 -0.71
C SER A 63 20.72 5.17 -1.49
N ALA A 64 21.37 6.33 -1.40
CA ALA A 64 21.02 7.48 -2.23
C ALA A 64 21.13 7.20 -3.73
N ALA A 65 22.03 6.29 -4.13
CA ALA A 65 22.19 5.87 -5.52
C ALA A 65 20.94 5.20 -6.12
N TRP A 66 20.01 4.73 -5.28
CA TRP A 66 18.77 4.11 -5.75
C TRP A 66 17.63 5.11 -5.96
N ARG A 67 17.78 6.37 -5.53
CA ARG A 67 16.77 7.42 -5.71
C ARG A 67 17.05 8.21 -6.98
N THR A 68 16.73 7.60 -8.12
CA THR A 68 16.89 8.16 -9.46
C THR A 68 15.52 8.50 -10.06
N PRO A 69 15.43 9.33 -11.11
CA PRO A 69 14.16 9.61 -11.78
C PRO A 69 13.46 8.33 -12.27
N THR A 70 14.23 7.31 -12.64
CA THR A 70 13.71 6.00 -13.04
C THR A 70 13.08 5.26 -11.87
N SER A 71 13.73 5.21 -10.71
CA SER A 71 13.15 4.51 -9.55
C SER A 71 11.92 5.23 -9.02
N TRP A 72 11.82 6.56 -9.13
CA TRP A 72 10.58 7.28 -8.83
C TRP A 72 9.42 6.83 -9.73
N LYS A 73 9.64 6.69 -11.04
CA LYS A 73 8.62 6.17 -11.97
C LYS A 73 8.23 4.72 -11.63
N ILE A 74 9.19 3.89 -11.26
CA ILE A 74 8.93 2.52 -10.80
C ILE A 74 8.04 2.54 -9.55
N LEU A 75 8.31 3.42 -8.59
CA LEU A 75 7.48 3.57 -7.39
C LEU A 75 6.06 4.02 -7.73
N CYS A 76 5.86 4.90 -8.72
CA CYS A 76 4.52 5.26 -9.21
C CYS A 76 3.76 4.02 -9.72
N VAL A 77 4.43 3.17 -10.50
CA VAL A 77 3.85 1.93 -11.02
C VAL A 77 3.56 0.95 -9.88
N ILE A 78 4.47 0.81 -8.91
CA ILE A 78 4.26 -0.05 -7.74
C ILE A 78 3.03 0.41 -6.96
N PHE A 79 2.88 1.71 -6.67
CA PHE A 79 1.71 2.22 -5.96
C PHE A 79 0.43 2.06 -6.77
N ALA A 80 0.48 2.25 -8.09
CA ALA A 80 -0.66 1.96 -8.95
C ALA A 80 -1.08 0.49 -8.86
N ALA A 81 -0.13 -0.44 -8.94
CA ALA A 81 -0.39 -1.87 -8.77
C ALA A 81 -0.93 -2.21 -7.36
N PHE A 82 -0.48 -1.49 -6.33
CA PHE A 82 -0.90 -1.67 -4.95
C PHE A 82 -2.37 -1.27 -4.73
N PHE A 83 -2.78 -0.14 -5.31
CA PHE A 83 -4.04 0.52 -4.96
C PHE A 83 -5.13 0.46 -6.02
N LEU A 84 -4.80 0.50 -7.32
CA LEU A 84 -5.81 0.52 -8.37
C LEU A 84 -6.72 -0.71 -8.40
N PRO A 85 -6.27 -1.94 -8.11
CA PRO A 85 -7.16 -3.11 -8.13
C PRO A 85 -8.36 -2.95 -7.17
N TYR A 86 -8.18 -2.25 -6.05
CA TYR A 86 -9.26 -1.97 -5.11
C TYR A 86 -10.29 -0.99 -5.72
N TRP A 87 -9.83 0.12 -6.29
CA TRP A 87 -10.72 1.18 -6.80
C TRP A 87 -11.33 0.88 -8.17
N ILE A 88 -10.54 0.32 -9.08
CA ILE A 88 -10.99 -0.02 -10.43
C ILE A 88 -11.79 -1.33 -10.41
N GLY A 89 -11.41 -2.28 -9.55
CA GLY A 89 -12.09 -3.58 -9.48
C GLY A 89 -13.43 -3.54 -8.74
N ALA A 90 -13.57 -2.67 -7.72
CA ALA A 90 -14.76 -2.54 -6.89
C ALA A 90 -16.09 -2.45 -7.67
N PRO A 91 -16.22 -1.64 -8.75
CA PRO A 91 -17.45 -1.59 -9.54
C PRO A 91 -17.84 -2.88 -10.27
N PHE A 92 -16.89 -3.81 -10.45
CA PHE A 92 -17.09 -5.05 -11.20
C PHE A 92 -17.15 -6.30 -10.32
N ASN A 93 -16.74 -6.20 -9.06
CA ASN A 93 -16.76 -7.31 -8.11
C ASN A 93 -16.95 -6.78 -6.69
N ASP A 94 -18.13 -7.02 -6.13
CA ASP A 94 -18.49 -6.59 -4.78
C ASP A 94 -17.58 -7.18 -3.70
N ALA A 95 -16.91 -8.30 -3.96
CA ALA A 95 -15.92 -8.86 -3.02
C ALA A 95 -14.68 -7.95 -2.87
N LEU A 96 -14.49 -6.97 -3.75
CA LEU A 96 -13.42 -5.97 -3.67
C LEU A 96 -13.84 -4.70 -2.93
N ASN A 97 -15.14 -4.54 -2.62
CA ASN A 97 -15.62 -3.40 -1.86
C ASN A 97 -15.26 -3.53 -0.37
N ALA A 98 -14.98 -2.41 0.27
CA ALA A 98 -14.90 -2.37 1.72
C ALA A 98 -16.25 -2.76 2.34
N PRO A 99 -16.27 -3.63 3.36
CA PRO A 99 -17.51 -4.11 3.99
C PRO A 99 -18.25 -3.01 4.76
N HIS A 100 -17.55 -1.94 5.15
CA HIS A 100 -18.11 -0.82 5.88
C HIS A 100 -17.27 0.45 5.69
N PHE A 101 -17.86 1.61 5.96
CA PHE A 101 -17.22 2.92 5.80
C PHE A 101 -15.83 3.03 6.47
N ARG A 102 -15.65 2.44 7.66
CA ARG A 102 -14.34 2.47 8.35
C ARG A 102 -13.23 1.78 7.55
N ALA A 103 -13.52 0.69 6.84
CA ALA A 103 -12.54 -0.02 6.03
C ALA A 103 -12.22 0.79 4.77
N ALA A 104 -13.26 1.37 4.13
CA ALA A 104 -13.06 2.29 3.02
C ALA A 104 -12.16 3.48 3.41
N LEU A 105 -12.41 4.08 4.58
CA LEU A 105 -11.59 5.17 5.11
C LEU A 105 -10.15 4.74 5.36
N THR A 106 -9.92 3.54 5.92
CA THR A 106 -8.55 3.01 6.10
C THR A 106 -7.82 2.87 4.76
N HIS A 107 -8.48 2.37 3.72
CA HIS A 107 -7.89 2.28 2.38
C HIS A 107 -7.58 3.66 1.77
N ILE A 108 -8.46 4.65 1.96
CA ILE A 108 -8.23 6.03 1.52
C ILE A 108 -7.03 6.63 2.26
N LEU A 109 -6.95 6.47 3.59
CA LEU A 109 -5.86 7.00 4.40
C LEU A 109 -4.53 6.35 4.02
N GLN A 110 -4.51 5.04 3.86
CA GLN A 110 -3.33 4.30 3.40
C GLN A 110 -2.85 4.81 2.04
N ALA A 111 -3.73 4.83 1.03
CA ALA A 111 -3.38 5.28 -0.32
C ALA A 111 -2.95 6.75 -0.33
N GLY A 112 -3.72 7.62 0.33
CA GLY A 112 -3.43 9.05 0.40
C GLY A 112 -2.09 9.34 1.04
N LEU A 113 -1.78 8.74 2.19
CA LEU A 113 -0.50 8.94 2.87
C LEU A 113 0.68 8.44 2.03
N MET A 114 0.55 7.26 1.42
CA MET A 114 1.62 6.68 0.60
C MET A 114 1.82 7.50 -0.69
N TYR A 115 0.77 7.86 -1.43
CA TYR A 115 0.92 8.73 -2.62
C TYR A 115 1.47 10.12 -2.28
N CYS A 116 1.02 10.75 -1.18
CA CYS A 116 1.57 12.02 -0.72
C CYS A 116 3.07 11.88 -0.39
N SER A 117 3.49 10.76 0.20
CA SER A 117 4.92 10.47 0.38
C SER A 117 5.68 10.50 -0.95
N LEU A 118 5.17 9.86 -2.00
CA LEU A 118 5.82 9.78 -3.31
C LEU A 118 5.91 11.12 -4.03
N LEU A 119 4.84 11.91 -3.97
CA LEU A 119 4.81 13.24 -4.57
C LEU A 119 5.78 14.20 -3.88
N ILE A 120 5.82 14.18 -2.54
CA ILE A 120 6.74 15.03 -1.77
C ILE A 120 8.20 14.62 -2.01
N ALA A 121 8.45 13.32 -2.16
CA ALA A 121 9.81 12.82 -2.36
C ALA A 121 10.36 13.11 -3.76
N TYR A 122 9.56 13.53 -4.74
CA TYR A 122 9.98 13.72 -6.14
C TYR A 122 11.30 14.48 -6.30
N SER A 123 11.50 15.59 -5.58
CA SER A 123 12.74 16.39 -5.67
C SER A 123 13.99 15.72 -5.11
N GLU A 124 13.83 14.59 -4.42
CA GLU A 124 14.90 13.78 -3.82
C GLU A 124 15.35 12.63 -4.73
N PHE A 125 14.67 12.41 -5.86
CA PHE A 125 15.03 11.41 -6.87
C PHE A 125 15.77 12.08 -8.04
N LYS A 126 17.10 12.00 -8.04
CA LYS A 126 18.00 12.71 -8.97
C LYS A 126 18.91 11.78 -9.74
#